data_AF-A0A0C2N4L8-F1
#
_entry.id   AF-A0A0C2N4L8-F1
#
_cell.length_a   1.000
_cell.length_b   1.000
_cell.length_c   1.000
_cell.angle_alpha   90.00
_cell.angle_beta   90.00
_cell.angle_gamma   90.00
#
_symmetry.space_group_name_H-M   'P 1'
#
loop_
_entity.id
_entity.type
_entity.pdbx_description
1 polymer ?
#
loop_
_entity_poly.entity_id
_entity_poly.type
_entity_poly.pdbx_seq_one_letter_code
_entity_poly.pdbx_strand_id
1 'polypeptide(L)'
;MFSFQEAGKAYFEAARVREEMLGEYKGALENYRDSERCYFKINSINIIDCYAKIIDDKINWAIQYGFEFGYKIGILFGDENKREEFYKRAEDIRSILLKTHTCAMTKFDRREYESNLGKAFNDREKSVRADDAHPSATKKETVSCGEHHVCGR
;
A
#
# COMPACT_ATOMS: atom_id res chain seq x y z
N MET A 1 -27.69 16.03 20.76
CA MET A 1 -26.98 14.83 20.30
C MET A 1 -26.74 15.02 18.81
N PHE A 2 -25.47 15.04 18.36
CA PHE A 2 -25.17 15.24 16.94
C PHE A 2 -25.61 14.03 16.11
N SER A 3 -26.16 14.26 14.93
CA SER A 3 -26.54 13.18 14.01
C SER A 3 -25.30 12.55 13.37
N PHE A 4 -25.38 11.27 12.97
CA PHE A 4 -24.31 10.63 12.22
C PHE A 4 -24.00 11.34 10.90
N GLN A 5 -25.00 11.95 10.26
CA GLN A 5 -24.82 12.72 9.03
C GLN A 5 -23.95 13.96 9.26
N GLU A 6 -24.21 14.74 10.31
CA GLU A 6 -23.42 15.93 10.65
C GLU A 6 -22.01 15.57 11.09
N ALA A 7 -21.87 14.50 11.89
CA ALA A 7 -20.57 14.00 12.31
C ALA A 7 -19.73 13.54 11.10
N GLY A 8 -20.33 12.78 10.18
CA GLY A 8 -19.66 12.35 8.95
C GLY A 8 -19.15 13.54 8.14
N LYS A 9 -19.99 14.56 7.96
CA LYS A 9 -19.59 15.79 7.25
C LYS A 9 -18.44 16.51 7.95
N ALA A 10 -18.51 16.66 9.28
CA ALA A 10 -17.46 17.34 10.04
C ALA A 10 -16.11 16.62 9.92
N TYR A 11 -16.09 15.29 10.01
CA TYR A 11 -14.87 14.51 9.81
C TYR A 11 -14.34 14.61 8.38
N PHE A 12 -15.21 14.56 7.37
CA PHE A 12 -14.80 14.69 5.98
C PHE A 12 -14.13 16.05 5.70
N GLU A 13 -14.73 17.15 6.17
CA GLU A 13 -14.15 18.48 6.00
C GLU A 13 -12.84 18.63 6.79
N ALA A 14 -12.76 18.09 8.01
CA ALA A 14 -11.52 18.08 8.77
C ALA A 14 -10.40 17.28 8.06
N ALA A 15 -10.75 16.19 7.38
CA ALA A 15 -9.82 15.41 6.57
C ALA A 15 -9.29 16.25 5.39
N ARG A 16 -10.17 16.92 4.65
CA ARG A 16 -9.79 17.80 3.53
C ARG A 16 -8.87 18.92 3.97
N VAL A 17 -9.17 19.60 5.07
CA VAL A 17 -8.29 20.65 5.60
C VAL A 17 -6.91 20.11 5.95
N ARG A 18 -6.83 18.94 6.62
CA ARG A 18 -5.55 18.31 6.94
C ARG A 18 -4.75 17.91 5.71
N GLU A 19 -5.42 17.34 4.70
CA GLU A 19 -4.80 16.93 3.44
C GLU A 19 -4.31 18.15 2.63
N GLU A 20 -5.21 19.08 2.33
CA GLU A 20 -4.99 20.18 1.38
C GLU A 20 -4.18 21.33 1.99
N MET A 21 -4.42 21.67 3.27
CA MET A 21 -3.82 22.85 3.90
C MET A 21 -2.61 22.52 4.76
N LEU A 22 -2.60 21.35 5.41
CA LEU A 22 -1.55 20.97 6.35
C LEU A 22 -0.58 19.90 5.81
N GLY A 23 -0.90 19.25 4.70
CA GLY A 23 -0.13 18.12 4.16
C GLY A 23 -0.06 16.92 5.12
N GLU A 24 -0.97 16.83 6.08
CA GLU A 24 -0.98 15.80 7.12
C GLU A 24 -1.78 14.57 6.65
N TYR A 25 -1.25 13.84 5.66
CA TYR A 25 -1.95 12.74 4.99
C TYR A 25 -2.45 11.64 5.95
N LYS A 26 -1.64 11.27 6.95
CA LYS A 26 -2.03 10.25 7.93
C LYS A 26 -3.23 10.68 8.76
N GLY A 27 -3.22 11.91 9.27
CA GLY A 27 -4.34 12.47 10.04
C GLY A 27 -5.58 12.68 9.18
N ALA A 28 -5.40 13.06 7.91
CA ALA A 28 -6.49 13.13 6.94
C ALA A 28 -7.13 11.75 6.69
N LEU A 29 -6.34 10.70 6.52
CA LEU A 29 -6.84 9.34 6.33
C LEU A 29 -7.66 8.85 7.53
N GLU A 30 -7.19 9.13 8.76
CA GLU A 30 -7.92 8.80 9.99
C GLU A 30 -9.30 9.48 10.00
N ASN A 31 -9.35 10.77 9.67
CA ASN A 31 -10.60 11.52 9.57
C ASN A 31 -11.52 11.01 8.43
N TYR A 32 -10.98 10.63 7.26
CA TYR A 32 -11.78 10.03 6.19
C TYR A 32 -12.41 8.70 6.63
N ARG A 33 -11.69 7.89 7.42
CA ARG A 33 -12.23 6.66 8.02
C ARG A 33 -13.30 6.93 9.07
N ASP A 34 -13.14 7.96 9.89
CA ASP A 34 -14.19 8.37 10.83
C ASP A 34 -15.46 8.83 10.12
N SER A 35 -15.30 9.61 9.04
CA SER A 35 -16.40 10.00 8.16
C SER A 35 -17.10 8.80 7.54
N GLU A 36 -16.34 7.87 6.97
CA GLU A 36 -16.84 6.61 6.40
C GLU A 36 -17.69 5.83 7.41
N ARG A 37 -17.19 5.63 8.63
CA ARG A 37 -17.93 4.95 9.70
C ARG A 37 -19.26 5.62 10.03
N CYS A 38 -19.30 6.96 10.02
CA CYS A 38 -20.52 7.71 10.26
C CYS A 38 -21.53 7.52 9.12
N TYR A 39 -21.10 7.66 7.86
CA TYR A 39 -21.98 7.50 6.70
C TYR A 39 -22.44 6.06 6.48
N PHE A 40 -21.60 5.07 6.80
CA PHE A 40 -21.95 3.65 6.75
C PHE A 40 -23.14 3.33 7.66
N LYS A 41 -23.17 3.86 8.89
CA LYS A 41 -24.26 3.59 9.85
C LYS A 41 -25.63 4.03 9.37
N ILE A 42 -25.68 4.98 8.45
CA ILE A 42 -26.92 5.55 7.93
C ILE A 42 -27.13 5.25 6.45
N ASN A 43 -26.30 4.38 5.85
CA ASN A 43 -26.30 4.08 4.42
C ASN A 43 -26.34 5.36 3.56
N SER A 44 -25.47 6.33 3.87
CA SER A 44 -25.38 7.58 3.12
C SER A 44 -24.48 7.40 1.90
N ILE A 45 -24.92 7.92 0.74
CA ILE A 45 -24.16 7.89 -0.52
C ILE A 45 -22.79 8.57 -0.41
N ASN A 46 -22.64 9.51 0.53
CA ASN A 46 -21.39 10.22 0.81
C ASN A 46 -20.24 9.28 1.25
N ILE A 47 -20.54 8.03 1.60
CA ILE A 47 -19.52 7.01 1.86
C ILE A 47 -18.63 6.75 0.63
N ILE A 48 -19.18 6.94 -0.58
CA ILE A 48 -18.44 6.76 -1.84
C ILE A 48 -17.26 7.72 -1.93
N ASP A 49 -17.45 8.98 -1.55
CA ASP A 49 -16.39 9.99 -1.55
C ASP A 49 -15.30 9.67 -0.53
N CYS A 50 -15.69 9.12 0.63
CA CYS A 50 -14.74 8.66 1.65
C CYS A 50 -13.89 7.50 1.12
N TYR A 51 -14.52 6.51 0.49
CA TYR A 51 -13.83 5.37 -0.09
C TYR A 51 -12.85 5.78 -1.18
N ALA A 52 -13.23 6.71 -2.06
CA ALA A 52 -12.34 7.23 -3.09
C ALA A 52 -11.06 7.84 -2.49
N LYS A 53 -11.21 8.64 -1.43
CA LYS A 53 -10.08 9.27 -0.71
C LYS A 53 -9.20 8.27 0.04
N ILE A 54 -9.78 7.22 0.63
CA ILE A 54 -9.02 6.19 1.37
C ILE A 54 -8.13 5.36 0.42
N ILE A 55 -8.59 5.11 -0.80
CA ILE A 55 -7.84 4.31 -1.80
C ILE A 55 -6.57 5.01 -2.26
N ASP A 56 -6.55 6.34 -2.31
CA ASP A 56 -5.43 7.11 -2.83
C ASP A 56 -4.14 7.02 -1.99
N ASP A 57 -4.23 6.64 -0.71
CA ASP A 57 -3.10 6.77 0.21
C ASP A 57 -2.07 5.60 0.14
N LYS A 58 -2.45 4.39 -0.33
CA LYS A 58 -1.51 3.23 -0.38
C LYS A 58 -1.81 2.21 -1.47
N ILE A 59 -0.90 2.04 -2.43
CA ILE A 59 -1.02 1.14 -3.59
C ILE A 59 -1.40 -0.32 -3.24
N ASN A 60 -0.74 -0.94 -2.26
CA ASN A 60 -1.03 -2.34 -1.89
C ASN A 60 -2.40 -2.49 -1.22
N TRP A 61 -2.83 -1.47 -0.47
CA TRP A 61 -4.13 -1.46 0.18
C TRP A 61 -5.24 -1.01 -0.79
N ALA A 62 -4.90 -0.22 -1.80
CA ALA A 62 -5.81 0.28 -2.81
C ALA A 62 -6.46 -0.84 -3.63
N ILE A 63 -5.72 -1.92 -3.92
CA ILE A 63 -6.28 -3.11 -4.58
C ILE A 63 -7.34 -3.77 -3.68
N GLN A 64 -6.97 -4.08 -2.43
CA GLN A 64 -7.89 -4.73 -1.49
C GLN A 64 -9.12 -3.87 -1.22
N TYR A 65 -8.93 -2.59 -0.90
CA TYR A 65 -10.02 -1.68 -0.63
C TYR A 65 -10.88 -1.39 -1.86
N GLY A 66 -10.30 -1.36 -3.07
CA GLY A 66 -11.07 -1.21 -4.30
C GLY A 66 -12.10 -2.33 -4.48
N PHE A 67 -11.70 -3.59 -4.27
CA PHE A 67 -12.65 -4.70 -4.32
C PHE A 67 -13.62 -4.72 -3.14
N GLU A 68 -13.15 -4.45 -1.91
CA GLU A 68 -14.02 -4.45 -0.74
C GLU A 68 -15.10 -3.36 -0.81
N PHE A 69 -14.72 -2.14 -1.20
CA PHE A 69 -15.64 -1.01 -1.31
C PHE A 69 -16.56 -1.16 -2.51
N GLY A 70 -16.07 -1.63 -3.66
CA GLY A 70 -16.93 -1.94 -4.80
C GLY A 70 -18.03 -2.94 -4.43
N TYR A 71 -17.69 -4.02 -3.72
CA TYR A 71 -18.67 -5.00 -3.24
C TYR A 71 -19.69 -4.36 -2.28
N LYS A 72 -19.23 -3.60 -1.29
CA LYS A 72 -20.11 -2.89 -0.34
C LYS A 72 -21.06 -1.93 -1.06
N ILE A 73 -20.59 -1.18 -2.05
CA ILE A 73 -21.44 -0.25 -2.82
C ILE A 73 -22.53 -1.01 -3.58
N GLY A 74 -22.15 -2.10 -4.26
CA GLY A 74 -23.10 -2.93 -5.00
C GLY A 74 -24.19 -3.54 -4.11
N ILE A 75 -23.84 -3.96 -2.89
CA ILE A 75 -24.80 -4.52 -1.92
C ILE A 75 -25.66 -3.43 -1.26
N LEU A 76 -25.05 -2.33 -0.80
CA LEU A 76 -25.75 -1.30 -0.03
C LEU A 76 -26.64 -0.41 -0.87
N PHE A 77 -26.19 -0.05 -2.08
CA PHE A 77 -26.84 0.95 -2.92
C PHE A 77 -27.39 0.39 -4.23
N GLY A 78 -27.03 -0.85 -4.60
CA GLY A 78 -27.38 -1.41 -5.90
C GLY A 78 -26.72 -0.70 -7.08
N ASP A 79 -25.73 0.16 -6.84
CA ASP A 79 -25.03 0.90 -7.88
C ASP A 79 -23.93 0.05 -8.51
N GLU A 80 -24.32 -0.71 -9.52
CA GLU A 80 -23.42 -1.59 -10.26
C GLU A 80 -22.35 -0.82 -11.04
N ASN A 81 -22.67 0.40 -11.50
CA ASN A 81 -21.73 1.23 -12.26
C ASN A 81 -20.58 1.69 -11.36
N LYS A 82 -20.90 2.20 -10.16
CA LYS A 82 -19.88 2.58 -9.18
C LYS A 82 -19.08 1.37 -8.69
N ARG A 83 -19.73 0.23 -8.43
CA ARG A 83 -19.02 -1.03 -8.13
C ARG A 83 -17.95 -1.32 -9.17
N GLU A 84 -18.32 -1.30 -10.45
CA GLU A 84 -17.42 -1.62 -11.55
C GLU A 84 -16.28 -0.59 -11.68
N GLU A 85 -16.54 0.69 -11.43
CA GLU A 85 -15.52 1.73 -11.42
C GLU A 85 -14.42 1.45 -10.38
N PHE A 86 -14.81 1.03 -9.16
CA PHE A 86 -13.86 0.67 -8.11
C PHE A 86 -13.07 -0.61 -8.45
N TYR A 87 -13.72 -1.62 -9.03
CA TYR A 87 -13.04 -2.85 -9.48
C TYR A 87 -12.04 -2.57 -10.58
N LYS A 88 -12.43 -1.79 -11.58
CA LYS A 88 -11.54 -1.38 -12.66
C LYS A 88 -10.34 -0.60 -12.13
N ARG A 89 -10.55 0.31 -11.19
CA ARG A 89 -9.47 1.05 -10.55
C ARG A 89 -8.50 0.13 -9.80
N ALA A 90 -9.01 -0.85 -9.06
CA ALA A 90 -8.17 -1.85 -8.39
C ALA A 90 -7.34 -2.68 -9.39
N GLU A 91 -7.96 -3.07 -10.50
CA GLU A 91 -7.29 -3.80 -11.58
C GLU A 91 -6.23 -2.96 -12.31
N ASP A 92 -6.48 -1.67 -12.55
CA ASP A 92 -5.51 -0.77 -13.16
C ASP A 92 -4.27 -0.63 -12.26
N ILE A 93 -4.47 -0.47 -10.95
CA ILE A 93 -3.39 -0.42 -9.95
C ILE A 93 -2.63 -1.75 -9.93
N ARG A 94 -3.33 -2.88 -9.94
CA ARG A 94 -2.73 -4.22 -9.99
C ARG A 94 -1.91 -4.42 -11.27
N SER A 95 -2.41 -3.96 -12.41
CA SER A 95 -1.71 -4.03 -13.70
C SER A 95 -0.43 -3.19 -13.70
N ILE A 96 -0.46 -1.99 -13.11
CA ILE A 96 0.74 -1.15 -12.94
C ILE A 96 1.74 -1.87 -12.04
N LEU A 97 1.32 -2.36 -10.87
CA LEU A 97 2.19 -3.12 -9.96
C LEU A 97 2.77 -4.38 -10.61
N LEU A 98 1.98 -5.12 -11.37
CA LEU A 98 2.46 -6.32 -12.06
C LEU A 98 3.46 -5.99 -13.17
N LYS A 99 3.39 -4.79 -13.77
CA LYS A 99 4.39 -4.32 -14.74
C LYS A 99 5.66 -3.79 -14.07
N THR A 100 5.54 -3.16 -12.90
CA THR A 100 6.69 -2.61 -12.16
C THR A 100 7.39 -3.66 -11.31
N HIS A 101 6.68 -4.68 -10.85
CA HIS A 101 7.32 -5.86 -10.27
C HIS A 101 8.05 -6.61 -11.38
N THR A 102 9.37 -6.70 -11.25
CA THR A 102 10.15 -7.67 -12.01
C THR A 102 10.21 -8.89 -11.12
N CYS A 103 9.32 -9.87 -11.32
CA CYS A 103 9.44 -11.13 -10.58
C CYS A 103 10.83 -11.71 -10.88
N ALA A 104 11.73 -11.75 -9.89
CA ALA A 104 13.11 -12.20 -10.09
C ALA A 104 13.17 -13.65 -10.62
N MET A 105 12.10 -14.43 -10.41
CA MET A 105 11.91 -15.75 -11.00
C MET A 105 11.02 -15.68 -12.24
N THR A 106 11.59 -15.28 -13.38
CA THR A 106 10.86 -15.25 -14.65
C THR A 106 10.68 -16.62 -15.31
N LYS A 107 11.33 -17.69 -14.82
CA LYS A 107 11.16 -19.06 -15.32
C LYS A 107 11.27 -20.08 -14.19
N PHE A 108 10.14 -20.53 -13.67
CA PHE A 108 10.08 -21.72 -12.81
C PHE A 108 9.89 -22.96 -13.69
N ASP A 109 10.98 -23.67 -13.98
CA ASP A 109 10.90 -25.01 -14.58
C ASP A 109 10.93 -26.07 -13.48
N ARG A 110 9.79 -26.73 -13.26
CA ARG A 110 9.63 -27.77 -12.24
C ARG A 110 10.67 -28.88 -12.36
N ARG A 111 11.12 -29.22 -13.59
CA ARG A 111 12.08 -30.31 -13.83
C ARG A 111 13.46 -30.01 -13.26
N GLU A 112 13.82 -28.73 -13.15
CA GLU A 112 15.10 -28.29 -12.57
C GLU A 112 15.15 -28.43 -11.03
N TYR A 113 13.98 -28.54 -10.39
CA TYR A 113 13.87 -28.65 -8.93
C TYR A 113 13.51 -30.06 -8.46
N GLU A 114 12.83 -30.85 -9.28
CA GLU A 114 12.52 -32.27 -8.99
C GLU A 114 13.79 -33.10 -8.76
N SER A 115 14.89 -32.76 -9.43
CA SER A 115 16.19 -33.44 -9.32
C SER A 115 17.21 -32.70 -8.44
N ASN A 116 16.91 -31.48 -7.99
CA ASN A 116 17.85 -30.66 -7.22
C ASN A 116 17.14 -29.85 -6.12
N LEU A 117 16.86 -30.54 -5.02
CA LEU A 117 16.27 -29.95 -3.82
C LEU A 117 17.15 -28.83 -3.22
N GLY A 118 18.48 -28.91 -3.36
CA GLY A 118 19.39 -27.87 -2.89
C GLY A 118 19.21 -26.53 -3.61
N LYS A 119 18.93 -26.58 -4.93
CA LYS A 119 18.57 -25.39 -5.71
C LYS A 119 17.23 -24.80 -5.24
N ALA A 120 16.25 -25.66 -4.92
CA ALA A 120 14.96 -25.22 -4.38
C ALA A 120 15.11 -24.47 -3.05
N PHE A 121 15.96 -24.98 -2.15
CA PHE A 121 16.23 -24.32 -0.87
C PHE A 121 16.97 -22.98 -1.05
N ASN A 122 18.01 -22.93 -1.89
CA ASN A 122 18.78 -21.72 -2.12
C ASN A 122 17.97 -20.61 -2.82
N ASP A 123 17.14 -20.97 -3.80
CA ASP A 123 16.33 -19.98 -4.53
C ASP A 123 15.17 -19.47 -3.66
N ARG A 124 14.64 -20.31 -2.75
CA ARG A 124 13.70 -19.88 -1.71
C ARG A 124 14.34 -18.92 -0.71
N GLU A 125 15.57 -19.16 -0.26
CA GLU A 125 16.25 -18.23 0.66
C GLU A 125 16.57 -16.89 -0.02
N LYS A 126 16.90 -16.89 -1.32
CA LYS A 126 17.15 -15.67 -2.09
C LYS A 126 15.90 -14.84 -2.32
N SER A 127 14.73 -15.47 -2.53
CA SER A 127 13.48 -14.73 -2.72
C SER A 127 12.95 -14.11 -1.43
N VAL A 128 13.27 -14.67 -0.26
CA VAL A 128 12.90 -14.12 1.05
C VAL A 128 13.80 -12.95 1.47
N ARG A 129 15.06 -12.90 1.00
CA ARG A 129 16.02 -11.82 1.33
C ARG A 129 15.83 -10.52 0.55
N ALA A 130 14.93 -10.49 -0.44
CA ALA A 130 14.71 -9.31 -1.27
C ALA A 130 13.79 -8.25 -0.62
N ASP A 131 13.06 -8.60 0.45
CA ASP A 131 12.09 -7.71 1.10
C ASP A 131 12.68 -6.83 2.23
N ASP A 132 13.93 -7.05 2.65
CA ASP A 132 14.53 -6.37 3.82
C ASP A 132 15.65 -5.35 3.51
N ALA A 133 15.83 -4.92 2.26
CA ALA A 133 16.80 -3.86 1.95
C ALA A 133 16.22 -2.45 2.21
N HIS A 134 15.96 -2.12 3.47
CA HIS A 134 15.91 -0.73 3.92
C HIS A 134 17.28 -0.32 4.50
N PRO A 135 17.82 0.86 4.17
CA PRO A 135 19.15 1.25 4.59
C PRO A 135 19.10 1.81 6.02
N SER A 136 19.32 0.97 7.03
CA SER A 136 19.63 1.47 8.38
C SER A 136 21.14 1.69 8.48
N ALA A 137 21.54 2.95 8.32
CA ALA A 137 22.87 3.42 8.64
C ALA A 137 23.27 3.03 10.07
N THR A 138 24.52 2.58 10.24
CA THR A 138 25.28 2.94 11.44
C THR A 138 26.75 3.07 11.06
N LYS A 139 27.21 4.33 11.01
CA LYS A 139 28.62 4.69 10.94
C LYS A 139 29.35 4.14 12.17
N LYS A 140 30.57 3.64 11.97
CA LYS A 140 31.73 4.10 12.75
C LYS A 140 32.93 4.26 11.82
N GLU A 141 33.26 5.52 11.56
CA GLU A 141 34.59 5.93 11.15
C GLU A 141 35.57 5.60 12.29
N THR A 142 36.74 5.05 11.96
CA THR A 142 38.00 5.55 12.51
C THR A 142 39.06 5.51 11.42
N VAL A 143 39.55 6.70 11.14
CA VAL A 143 40.71 7.05 10.32
C VAL A 143 42.00 6.50 10.94
N SER A 144 42.92 6.00 10.11
CA SER A 144 44.35 6.12 10.33
C SER A 144 45.08 5.92 9.00
N CYS A 145 45.53 7.03 8.41
CA CYS A 145 46.53 7.08 7.36
C CYS A 145 47.89 7.32 8.06
N GLY A 146 48.92 6.57 7.69
CA GLY A 146 50.27 6.72 8.25
C GLY A 146 51.28 5.81 7.58
N GLU A 147 52.12 6.41 6.75
CA GLU A 147 53.17 5.86 5.88
C GLU A 147 54.22 5.00 6.63
N HIS A 148 54.81 4.02 5.94
CA HIS A 148 56.24 3.97 5.59
C HIS A 148 56.66 2.54 5.17
N HIS A 149 56.80 2.35 3.86
CA HIS A 149 57.61 1.28 3.30
C HIS A 149 59.07 1.73 3.38
N VAL A 150 59.89 1.06 4.19
CA VAL A 150 61.35 1.22 4.17
C VAL A 150 62.00 -0.14 3.95
N CYS A 151 62.89 -0.13 2.97
CA CYS A 151 63.78 -1.17 2.49
C CYS A 151 64.81 -1.62 3.55
N GLY A 152 65.21 -2.90 3.50
CA GLY A 152 66.56 -3.33 3.88
C GLY A 152 66.66 -4.34 5.03
N ARG A 153 67.04 -5.59 4.72
CA ARG A 153 68.43 -6.03 4.82
C ARG A 153 68.68 -7.30 4.02
#